data_AF-A0A6L7NLB3-F1
#
_entry.id   AF-A0A6L7NLB3-F1
#
_cell.length_a   1.000
_cell.length_b   1.000
_cell.length_c   1.000
_cell.angle_alpha   90.00
_cell.angle_beta   90.00
_cell.angle_gamma   90.00
#
_symmetry.space_group_name_H-M   'P 1'
#
loop_
_entity.id
_entity.type
_entity.pdbx_description
1 polymer ?
#
loop_
_entity_poly.entity_id
_entity_poly.type
_entity_poly.pdbx_seq_one_letter_code
_entity_poly.pdbx_strand_id
1 'polypeptide(L)'
;MPAATDIRDAIRAALRAAADPERALQQQAYMKSEMPFLGVAVPQCRRIAASAFRAHPLPDPDAWEAAILTLWRGAVFREERYAAIELLTLPRCSRWLEPRRVPLIEELAITGAWWDY
;
A
#
# COMPACT_ATOMS: atom_id res chain seq x y z
N MET A 1 5.18 -3.97 26.62
CA MET A 1 4.89 -4.94 25.55
C MET A 1 5.76 -4.53 24.38
N PRO A 2 6.66 -5.38 23.84
CA PRO A 2 7.34 -5.03 22.59
C PRO A 2 6.23 -4.80 21.56
N ALA A 3 6.19 -3.60 20.98
CA ALA A 3 5.16 -3.27 20.01
C ALA A 3 5.23 -4.29 18.88
N ALA A 4 4.18 -5.08 18.70
CA ALA A 4 4.05 -5.90 17.50
C ALA A 4 4.23 -4.95 16.32
N THR A 5 5.26 -5.19 15.49
CA THR A 5 5.53 -4.33 14.34
C THR A 5 4.25 -4.24 13.51
N ASP A 6 3.70 -3.02 13.43
CA ASP A 6 2.53 -2.73 12.60
C ASP A 6 2.86 -3.09 11.15
N ILE A 7 1.93 -3.77 10.46
CA ILE A 7 2.09 -4.16 9.06
C ILE A 7 2.49 -2.95 8.19
N ARG A 8 1.98 -1.75 8.52
CA ARG A 8 2.37 -0.50 7.85
C ARG A 8 3.86 -0.23 7.96
N ASP A 9 4.42 -0.36 9.16
CA ASP A 9 5.83 -0.05 9.41
C ASP A 9 6.73 -1.10 8.76
N ALA A 10 6.31 -2.36 8.75
CA ALA A 10 6.97 -3.43 8.02
C ALA A 10 6.99 -3.17 6.50
N ILE A 11 5.86 -2.77 5.91
CA ILE A 11 5.76 -2.42 4.48
C ILE A 11 6.69 -1.24 4.16
N ARG A 12 6.62 -0.17 4.95
CA ARG A 12 7.44 1.03 4.74
C ARG A 12 8.94 0.75 4.85
N ALA A 13 9.35 -0.02 5.85
CA ALA A 13 10.74 -0.43 6.01
C ALA A 13 11.22 -1.25 4.81
N ALA A 14 10.42 -2.21 4.35
CA ALA A 14 10.75 -3.05 3.20
C ALA A 14 10.79 -2.27 1.87
N LEU A 15 9.87 -1.31 1.66
CA LEU A 15 9.90 -0.42 0.50
C LEU A 15 11.16 0.45 0.49
N ARG A 16 11.54 1.04 1.63
CA ARG A 16 12.77 1.83 1.75
C ARG A 16 14.03 1.00 1.52
N ALA A 17 14.06 -0.23 2.02
CA ALA A 17 15.17 -1.15 1.79
C ALA A 17 15.30 -1.56 0.31
N ALA A 18 14.20 -1.52 -0.45
CA ALA A 18 14.15 -1.81 -1.87
C ALA A 18 14.31 -0.57 -2.77
N ALA A 19 14.50 0.61 -2.20
CA ALA A 19 14.50 1.87 -2.93
C ALA A 19 15.69 1.96 -3.92
N ASP A 20 15.41 2.57 -5.07
CA ASP A 20 16.37 2.89 -6.11
C ASP A 20 16.19 4.36 -6.53
N PRO A 21 17.08 5.25 -6.07
CA PRO A 21 16.96 6.69 -6.34
C PRO A 21 17.00 7.06 -7.84
N GLU A 22 17.74 6.33 -8.66
CA GLU A 22 17.84 6.61 -10.09
C GLU A 22 16.51 6.28 -10.80
N ARG A 23 15.94 5.13 -10.45
CA ARG A 23 14.60 4.73 -10.94
C ARG A 23 13.51 5.64 -10.41
N ALA A 24 13.62 6.09 -9.16
CA ALA A 24 12.66 7.00 -8.54
C ALA A 24 12.48 8.28 -9.36
N LEU A 25 13.59 8.90 -9.77
CA LEU A 25 13.57 10.10 -10.60
C LEU A 25 12.90 9.85 -11.96
N GLN A 26 13.21 8.72 -12.59
CA GLN A 26 12.62 8.34 -13.88
C GLN A 26 11.11 8.08 -13.76
N GLN A 27 10.68 7.35 -12.73
CA GLN A 27 9.28 7.05 -12.47
C GLN A 27 8.49 8.33 -12.16
N GLN A 28 9.03 9.23 -11.33
CA GLN A 28 8.38 10.48 -10.98
C GLN A 28 8.21 11.38 -12.20
N ALA A 29 9.25 11.50 -13.05
CA ALA A 29 9.19 12.27 -14.28
C ALA A 29 8.17 11.70 -15.27
N TYR A 30 8.16 10.38 -15.46
CA TYR A 30 7.21 9.69 -16.34
C TYR A 30 5.76 9.90 -15.87
N MET A 31 5.51 9.71 -14.57
CA MET A 31 4.17 9.83 -14.00
C MET A 31 3.71 11.28 -13.80
N LYS A 32 4.60 12.26 -13.97
CA LYS A 32 4.36 13.67 -13.64
C LYS A 32 3.78 13.82 -12.23
N SER A 33 4.30 13.02 -11.31
CA SER A 33 3.75 12.86 -9.97
C SER A 33 4.27 13.94 -9.02
N GLU A 34 3.36 14.62 -8.33
CA GLU A 34 3.70 15.50 -7.20
C GLU A 34 4.25 14.70 -6.02
N MET A 35 3.73 13.49 -5.81
CA MET A 35 4.22 12.57 -4.79
C MET A 35 5.55 11.95 -5.25
N PRO A 36 6.57 11.89 -4.38
CA PRO A 36 7.84 11.27 -4.71
C PRO A 36 7.71 9.75 -4.87
N PHE A 37 8.69 9.18 -5.56
CA PHE A 37 8.88 7.74 -5.68
C PHE A 37 10.08 7.26 -4.87
N LEU A 38 10.07 6.00 -4.47
CA LEU A 38 11.20 5.25 -3.95
C LEU A 38 11.97 4.52 -5.07
N GLY A 39 11.42 4.35 -6.27
CA GLY A 39 12.07 3.63 -7.37
C GLY A 39 11.65 2.16 -7.46
N VAL A 40 10.69 1.73 -6.65
CA VAL A 40 10.30 0.32 -6.53
C VAL A 40 9.28 -0.01 -7.61
N ALA A 41 9.52 -1.11 -8.35
CA ALA A 41 8.57 -1.54 -9.38
C ALA A 41 7.28 -2.07 -8.74
N VAL A 42 6.13 -1.81 -9.36
CA VAL A 42 4.80 -2.25 -8.86
C VAL A 42 4.75 -3.75 -8.49
N PRO A 43 5.26 -4.70 -9.31
CA PRO A 43 5.28 -6.12 -8.91
C PRO A 43 6.08 -6.40 -7.65
N GLN A 44 7.10 -5.58 -7.34
CA GLN A 44 7.86 -5.69 -6.10
C GLN A 44 7.10 -5.07 -4.92
N CYS A 45 6.42 -3.93 -5.10
CA CYS A 45 5.54 -3.36 -4.07
C CYS A 45 4.47 -4.36 -3.64
N ARG A 46 3.83 -5.02 -4.62
CA ARG A 46 2.83 -6.09 -4.37
C ARG A 46 3.43 -7.25 -3.58
N ARG A 47 4.59 -7.76 -3.99
CA ARG A 47 5.30 -8.83 -3.25
C ARG A 47 5.66 -8.42 -1.83
N ILE A 48 6.07 -7.17 -1.61
CA ILE A 48 6.38 -6.63 -0.28
C ILE A 48 5.13 -6.61 0.59
N ALA A 49 4.02 -6.02 0.11
CA ALA A 49 2.77 -5.96 0.85
C ALA A 49 2.22 -7.35 1.18
N ALA A 50 2.21 -8.27 0.21
CA ALA A 50 1.80 -9.65 0.43
C ALA A 50 2.68 -10.37 1.45
N SER A 51 3.99 -10.11 1.47
CA SER A 51 4.91 -10.71 2.44
C SER A 51 4.72 -10.13 3.84
N ALA A 52 4.52 -8.82 3.95
CA ALA A 52 4.22 -8.16 5.22
C ALA A 52 2.90 -8.69 5.80
N PHE A 53 1.86 -8.87 4.99
CA PHE A 53 0.60 -9.47 5.46
C PHE A 53 0.76 -10.91 5.95
N ARG A 54 1.64 -11.71 5.34
CA ARG A 54 1.92 -13.07 5.82
C ARG A 54 2.66 -13.09 7.16
N ALA A 55 3.57 -12.15 7.38
CA ALA A 55 4.32 -12.02 8.63
C ALA A 55 3.50 -11.37 9.75
N HIS A 56 2.60 -10.45 9.38
CA HIS A 56 1.76 -9.64 10.27
C HIS A 56 0.30 -9.73 9.82
N PRO A 57 -0.37 -10.88 9.98
CA PRO A 57 -1.76 -11.05 9.56
C PRO A 57 -2.68 -10.15 10.40
N LEU A 58 -3.69 -9.58 9.74
CA LEU A 58 -4.69 -8.74 10.39
C LEU A 58 -5.81 -9.62 10.98
N PRO A 59 -6.28 -9.32 12.20
CA PRO A 59 -7.18 -10.21 12.94
C PRO A 59 -8.60 -10.25 12.37
N ASP A 60 -9.06 -9.16 11.77
CA ASP A 60 -10.46 -8.98 11.37
C ASP A 60 -10.59 -7.95 10.21
N PRO A 61 -11.78 -7.83 9.60
CA PRO A 61 -12.02 -6.90 8.50
C PRO A 61 -11.81 -5.42 8.86
N ASP A 62 -12.05 -5.03 10.10
CA ASP A 62 -11.99 -3.63 10.51
C ASP A 62 -10.54 -3.19 10.74
N ALA A 63 -9.72 -4.07 11.32
CA ALA A 63 -8.26 -3.90 11.39
C ALA A 63 -7.63 -3.87 9.97
N TRP A 64 -8.17 -4.65 9.04
CA TRP A 64 -7.75 -4.64 7.63
C TRP A 64 -8.07 -3.32 6.92
N GLU A 65 -9.31 -2.83 7.04
CA GLU A 65 -9.70 -1.52 6.50
C GLU A 65 -8.86 -0.40 7.12
N ALA A 66 -8.69 -0.40 8.45
CA ALA A 66 -7.89 0.60 9.15
C ALA A 66 -6.43 0.61 8.68
N ALA A 67 -5.83 -0.56 8.44
CA ALA A 67 -4.46 -0.66 7.94
C ALA A 67 -4.34 -0.09 6.52
N ILE A 68 -5.28 -0.40 5.62
CA ILE A 68 -5.32 0.13 4.25
C ILE A 68 -5.44 1.66 4.28
N LEU A 69 -6.44 2.19 5.00
CA LEU A 69 -6.68 3.63 5.08
C LEU A 69 -5.50 4.38 5.70
N THR A 70 -4.90 3.82 6.76
CA THR A 70 -3.75 4.44 7.42
C THR A 70 -2.54 4.48 6.51
N LEU A 71 -2.25 3.40 5.77
CA LEU A 71 -1.16 3.36 4.82
C LEU A 71 -1.41 4.31 3.64
N TRP A 72 -2.64 4.35 3.13
CA TRP A 72 -3.03 5.19 1.99
C TRP A 72 -2.99 6.68 2.31
N ARG A 73 -3.67 7.10 3.39
CA ARG A 73 -3.75 8.52 3.82
C ARG A 73 -2.41 9.03 4.31
N GLY A 74 -1.62 8.17 4.94
CA GLY A 74 -0.28 8.50 5.43
C GLY A 74 0.82 8.39 4.39
N ALA A 75 0.51 8.01 3.15
CA ALA A 75 1.50 7.74 2.12
C ALA A 75 2.34 8.97 1.80
N VAL A 76 3.66 8.84 1.97
CA VAL A 76 4.63 9.87 1.55
C VAL A 76 5.17 9.57 0.15
N PHE A 77 5.30 8.28 -0.18
CA PHE A 77 5.76 7.81 -1.48
C PHE A 77 4.64 7.08 -2.22
N ARG A 78 4.63 7.19 -3.55
CA ARG A 78 3.56 6.61 -4.38
C ARG A 78 3.46 5.09 -4.22
N GLU A 79 4.60 4.44 -3.98
CA GLU A 79 4.65 2.99 -3.78
C GLU A 79 3.95 2.50 -2.51
N GLU A 80 3.78 3.35 -1.51
CA GLU A 80 2.98 3.04 -0.32
C GLU A 80 1.49 2.88 -0.68
N ARG A 81 0.98 3.66 -1.64
CA ARG A 81 -0.38 3.54 -2.16
C ARG A 81 -0.60 2.26 -2.96
N TYR A 82 0.38 1.86 -3.78
CA TYR A 82 0.33 0.55 -4.44
C TYR A 82 0.30 -0.61 -3.44
N ALA A 83 1.05 -0.50 -2.34
CA ALA A 83 1.04 -1.50 -1.29
C ALA A 83 -0.33 -1.56 -0.57
N ALA A 84 -0.99 -0.43 -0.35
CA ALA A 84 -2.35 -0.39 0.20
C ALA A 84 -3.38 -1.07 -0.72
N ILE A 85 -3.30 -0.84 -2.03
CA ILE A 85 -4.16 -1.52 -3.02
C ILE A 85 -3.88 -3.02 -3.08
N GLU A 86 -2.61 -3.44 -2.94
CA GLU A 86 -2.31 -4.87 -2.84
C GLU A 86 -3.01 -5.49 -1.63
N LEU A 87 -2.95 -4.85 -0.44
CA LEU A 87 -3.65 -5.35 0.75
C LEU A 87 -5.16 -5.49 0.53
N LEU A 88 -5.77 -4.58 -0.25
CA LEU A 88 -7.18 -4.64 -0.65
C LEU A 88 -7.49 -5.86 -1.54
N THR A 89 -6.57 -6.21 -2.43
CA THR A 89 -6.78 -7.20 -3.51
C THR A 89 -6.24 -8.60 -3.20
N LEU A 90 -5.59 -8.79 -2.05
CA LEU A 90 -5.09 -10.10 -1.62
C LEU A 90 -6.22 -11.15 -1.58
N PRO A 91 -6.03 -12.35 -2.20
CA PRO A 91 -7.05 -13.39 -2.21
C PRO A 91 -7.54 -13.81 -0.81
N ARG A 92 -6.67 -13.75 0.21
CA ARG A 92 -7.01 -14.09 1.61
C ARG A 92 -7.96 -13.08 2.27
N CYS A 93 -7.99 -11.86 1.77
CA CYS A 93 -8.83 -10.76 2.23
C CYS A 93 -10.12 -10.62 1.41
N SER A 94 -10.28 -11.37 0.31
CA SER A 94 -11.43 -11.29 -0.59
C SER A 94 -12.79 -11.40 0.12
N ARG A 95 -12.89 -12.23 1.16
CA ARG A 95 -14.10 -12.37 1.99
C ARG A 95 -14.47 -11.13 2.81
N TRP A 96 -13.53 -10.20 3.00
CA TRP A 96 -13.75 -8.94 3.70
C TRP A 96 -14.18 -7.82 2.74
N LEU A 97 -14.07 -8.04 1.42
CA LEU A 97 -14.48 -7.13 0.38
C LEU A 97 -15.98 -7.30 0.08
N GLU A 98 -16.80 -6.69 0.91
CA GLU A 98 -18.27 -6.77 0.84
C GLU A 98 -18.89 -5.38 0.61
N PRO A 99 -20.21 -5.26 0.30
CA PRO A 99 -20.83 -3.99 -0.07
C PRO A 99 -20.63 -2.84 0.95
N ARG A 100 -20.50 -3.14 2.25
CA ARG A 100 -20.22 -2.11 3.27
C ARG A 100 -18.84 -1.44 3.11
N ARG A 101 -17.94 -2.01 2.30
CA ARG A 101 -16.60 -1.47 2.00
C ARG A 101 -16.56 -0.61 0.74
N VAL A 102 -17.70 -0.36 0.08
CA VAL A 102 -17.75 0.59 -1.05
C VAL A 102 -17.16 1.97 -0.69
N PRO A 103 -17.41 2.57 0.49
CA PRO A 103 -16.81 3.85 0.86
C PRO A 103 -15.28 3.82 0.89
N LEU A 104 -14.66 2.71 1.31
CA LEU A 104 -13.21 2.52 1.26
C LEU A 104 -12.73 2.59 -0.20
N ILE A 105 -13.34 1.82 -1.10
CA ILE A 105 -12.95 1.75 -2.51
C ILE A 105 -13.13 3.12 -3.19
N GLU A 106 -14.25 3.79 -2.92
CA GLU A 106 -14.54 5.12 -3.42
C GLU A 106 -13.49 6.13 -2.97
N GLU A 107 -13.08 6.11 -1.70
CA GLU A 107 -12.01 6.97 -1.21
C GLU A 107 -10.68 6.72 -1.96
N LEU A 108 -10.27 5.46 -2.13
CA LEU A 108 -9.04 5.13 -2.85
C LEU A 108 -9.10 5.60 -4.31
N ALA A 109 -10.23 5.42 -4.99
CA ALA A 109 -10.42 5.85 -6.37
C ALA A 109 -10.39 7.39 -6.50
N ILE A 110 -11.13 8.10 -5.64
CA ILE A 110 -11.24 9.56 -5.69
C ILE A 110 -9.93 10.25 -5.29
N THR A 111 -9.27 9.78 -4.24
CA THR A 111 -8.02 10.39 -3.74
C THR A 111 -6.77 9.86 -4.45
N GLY A 112 -6.92 8.77 -5.20
CA GLY A 112 -5.91 8.20 -6.09
C GLY A 112 -5.87 8.93 -7.43
N ALA A 113 -7.04 9.32 -7.97
CA ALA A 113 -7.26 10.20 -9.13
C ALA A 113 -6.19 10.15 -10.25
N TRP A 114 -5.68 8.95 -10.53
CA TRP A 114 -4.72 8.68 -11.60
C TRP A 114 -4.96 7.27 -12.12
N TRP A 115 -4.57 7.03 -13.36
CA TRP A 115 -4.92 5.82 -14.11
C TRP A 115 -4.22 4.55 -13.61
N ASP A 116 -3.22 4.67 -12.74
CA ASP A 116 -2.39 3.56 -12.25
C ASP A 116 -2.92 2.91 -10.97
N TYR A 117 -3.96 3.48 -10.37
CA TYR A 117 -4.62 2.97 -9.16
C TYR A 117 -5.83 2.11 -9.46
#